data_AF-A0A0E3WSE5-F1
#
_entry.id   AF-A0A0E3WSE5-F1
#
_cell.length_a   1.000
_cell.length_b   1.000
_cell.length_c   1.000
_cell.angle_alpha   90.00
_cell.angle_beta   90.00
_cell.angle_gamma   90.00
#
_symmetry.space_group_name_H-M   'P 1'
#
loop_
_entity.id
_entity.type
_entity.pdbx_description
1 polymer ?
#
loop_
_entity_poly.entity_id
_entity_poly.type
_entity_poly.pdbx_seq_one_letter_code
_entity_poly.pdbx_strand_id
1 'polypeptide(L)'
;MLFNNDENLKILSNLIINETYPNSDGYKGWFEEYPVKFDKETKERFNFNFNKEKDIIALVFLATIWNMPNYRWENSVGLVAVLYKKNLLDIEKWSSQSFIESLDKNELVREMNNLGSELLGDRGNLYIKGGKDGVFQRLHIVAREYDFLKETLLIDEILKGNVPQLDYNIFPKFDNPRLMIEVKGKNNNVIKKPILRVKVPLILRELKCYNKVEISGEYCCVPDTKVKQMMKTIGYNPCLDYDTSSVIHNSKIIYKYFGSYYDLPLFDFSDKCSKEKSKECDNRNCAIFNYCAKL
;
A
#
# COMPACT_ATOMS: atom_id res chain seq x y z
N MET A 1 13.46 -21.20 -24.15
CA MET A 1 12.96 -19.86 -23.75
C MET A 1 13.88 -18.77 -24.28
N LEU A 2 13.88 -18.54 -25.60
CA LEU A 2 14.78 -17.56 -26.25
C LEU A 2 14.28 -16.10 -26.13
N PHE A 3 13.04 -15.88 -25.65
CA PHE A 3 12.43 -14.55 -25.55
C PHE A 3 12.51 -13.88 -24.16
N ASN A 4 12.84 -14.61 -23.10
CA ASN A 4 12.98 -14.08 -21.72
C ASN A 4 14.41 -13.63 -21.42
N ASN A 5 15.03 -12.86 -22.31
CA ASN A 5 16.30 -12.21 -22.03
C ASN A 5 16.08 -10.82 -21.41
N ASP A 6 17.10 -10.28 -20.75
CA ASP A 6 17.01 -9.02 -20.01
C ASP A 6 16.60 -7.82 -20.90
N GLU A 7 17.06 -7.81 -22.14
CA GLU A 7 16.78 -6.73 -23.10
C GLU A 7 15.31 -6.70 -23.53
N ASN A 8 14.75 -7.86 -23.87
CA ASN A 8 13.34 -7.99 -24.23
C ASN A 8 12.43 -7.57 -23.06
N LEU A 9 12.78 -7.96 -21.83
CA LEU A 9 12.02 -7.58 -20.63
C LEU A 9 12.06 -6.07 -20.36
N LYS A 10 13.20 -5.41 -20.62
CA LYS A 10 13.30 -3.94 -20.57
C LYS A 10 12.41 -3.27 -21.60
N ILE A 11 12.44 -3.75 -22.85
CA ILE A 11 11.59 -3.20 -23.92
C ILE A 11 10.11 -3.36 -23.57
N LEU A 12 9.71 -4.56 -23.13
CA LEU A 12 8.34 -4.85 -22.70
C LEU A 12 7.89 -3.94 -21.55
N SER A 13 8.75 -3.70 -20.56
CA SER A 13 8.43 -2.82 -19.42
C SER A 13 8.21 -1.38 -19.87
N ASN A 14 9.07 -0.88 -20.76
CA ASN A 14 8.92 0.48 -21.30
C ASN A 14 7.61 0.63 -22.09
N LEU A 15 7.19 -0.40 -22.85
CA LEU A 15 5.90 -0.39 -23.52
C LEU A 15 4.75 -0.31 -22.53
N ILE A 16 4.78 -1.11 -21.46
CA ILE A 16 3.77 -1.08 -20.39
C ILE A 16 3.73 0.29 -19.71
N ILE A 17 4.89 0.87 -19.36
CA ILE A 17 4.98 2.21 -18.75
C ILE A 17 4.37 3.25 -19.68
N ASN A 18 4.75 3.28 -20.96
CA ASN A 18 4.22 4.26 -21.92
C ASN A 18 2.71 4.15 -22.11
N GLU A 19 2.15 2.94 -21.97
CA GLU A 19 0.72 2.70 -22.11
C GLU A 19 -0.08 3.11 -20.86
N THR A 20 0.49 2.95 -19.67
CA THR A 20 -0.21 3.14 -18.39
C THR A 20 0.09 4.48 -17.73
N TYR A 21 1.33 4.98 -17.87
CA TYR A 21 1.82 6.23 -17.29
C TYR A 21 2.51 7.11 -18.37
N PRO A 22 1.80 7.49 -19.46
CA PRO A 22 2.40 8.31 -20.52
C PRO A 22 2.84 9.67 -19.98
N ASN A 23 4.06 10.10 -20.33
CA ASN A 23 4.65 11.39 -19.94
C ASN A 23 4.80 11.60 -18.42
N SER A 24 4.81 10.54 -17.63
CA SER A 24 5.21 10.61 -16.21
C SER A 24 6.73 10.43 -16.08
N ASP A 25 7.27 10.75 -14.91
CA ASP A 25 8.66 10.57 -14.48
C ASP A 25 8.78 9.57 -13.31
N GLY A 26 7.66 9.01 -12.85
CA GLY A 26 7.62 8.01 -11.80
C GLY A 26 6.40 8.16 -10.89
N TYR A 27 6.40 7.38 -9.81
CA TYR A 27 5.41 7.45 -8.75
C TYR A 27 5.58 8.71 -7.89
N LYS A 28 4.49 9.44 -7.64
CA LYS A 28 4.49 10.71 -6.87
C LYS A 28 3.86 10.61 -5.49
N GLY A 29 3.45 9.41 -5.06
CA GLY A 29 2.75 9.19 -3.80
C GLY A 29 1.25 8.95 -4.00
N TRP A 30 0.62 8.26 -3.05
CA TRP A 30 -0.73 7.70 -3.26
C TRP A 30 -1.77 8.74 -3.57
N PHE A 31 -1.74 9.87 -2.87
CA PHE A 31 -2.75 10.92 -3.03
C PHE A 31 -2.45 11.88 -4.19
N GLU A 32 -1.27 11.79 -4.80
CA GLU A 32 -0.98 12.43 -6.09
C GLU A 32 -1.47 11.54 -7.24
N GLU A 33 -1.21 10.22 -7.18
CA GLU A 33 -1.67 9.26 -8.21
C GLU A 33 -3.19 9.01 -8.16
N TYR A 34 -3.75 8.96 -6.94
CA TYR A 34 -5.16 8.70 -6.69
C TYR A 34 -5.74 9.82 -5.83
N PRO A 35 -6.01 11.00 -6.41
CA PRO A 35 -6.43 12.16 -5.66
C PRO A 35 -7.78 11.96 -4.97
N VAL A 36 -7.80 12.13 -3.65
CA VAL A 36 -9.00 12.01 -2.82
C VAL A 36 -9.24 13.33 -2.09
N LYS A 37 -10.51 13.68 -1.90
CA LYS A 37 -10.92 14.76 -1.01
C LYS A 37 -11.47 14.15 0.28
N PHE A 38 -11.05 14.69 1.42
CA PHE A 38 -11.64 14.29 2.70
C PHE A 38 -12.95 15.04 2.97
N ASP A 39 -13.29 16.04 2.15
CA ASP A 39 -14.59 16.72 2.22
C ASP A 39 -15.19 16.86 0.82
N LYS A 40 -16.52 16.69 0.72
CA LYS A 40 -17.27 16.98 -0.51
C LYS A 40 -17.21 18.46 -0.84
N GLU A 41 -17.18 19.31 0.19
CA GLU A 41 -17.26 20.75 0.06
C GLU A 41 -15.89 21.38 -0.22
N THR A 42 -14.79 20.69 0.10
CA THR A 42 -13.44 21.22 -0.17
C THR A 42 -13.09 21.12 -1.65
N LYS A 43 -12.43 22.16 -2.16
CA LYS A 43 -11.81 22.11 -3.48
C LYS A 43 -10.45 21.40 -3.44
N GLU A 44 -9.77 21.46 -2.29
CA GLU A 44 -8.45 20.89 -2.09
C GLU A 44 -8.49 19.37 -1.98
N ARG A 45 -7.55 18.74 -2.69
CA ARG A 45 -7.24 17.32 -2.57
C ARG A 45 -6.37 17.12 -1.34
N PHE A 46 -6.58 16.03 -0.62
CA PHE A 46 -5.72 15.68 0.50
C PHE A 46 -4.33 15.33 -0.01
N ASN A 47 -3.31 15.78 0.71
CA ASN A 47 -1.95 15.35 0.51
C ASN A 47 -1.26 15.30 1.89
N PHE A 48 -0.31 14.37 2.05
CA PHE A 48 0.47 14.26 3.26
C PHE A 48 1.48 15.40 3.38
N ASN A 49 1.56 15.96 4.58
CA ASN A 49 2.66 16.78 5.03
C ASN A 49 3.40 16.04 6.15
N PHE A 50 4.40 15.24 5.77
CA PHE A 50 5.21 14.45 6.71
C PHE A 50 6.15 15.29 7.60
N ASN A 51 6.10 16.63 7.56
CA ASN A 51 6.66 17.44 8.64
C ASN A 51 5.72 17.48 9.86
N LYS A 52 4.51 16.90 9.76
CA LYS A 52 3.54 16.77 10.84
C LYS A 52 3.44 15.32 11.25
N GLU A 53 3.62 15.04 12.54
CA GLU A 53 3.52 13.67 13.08
C GLU A 53 2.15 13.04 12.80
N LYS A 54 1.08 13.84 12.85
CA LYS A 54 -0.29 13.42 12.49
C LYS A 54 -0.39 12.74 11.13
N ASP A 55 0.38 13.21 10.14
CA ASP A 55 0.35 12.69 8.78
C ASP A 55 1.19 11.41 8.65
N ILE A 56 2.25 11.27 9.45
CA ILE A 56 3.00 10.02 9.59
C ILE A 56 2.12 8.96 10.30
N ILE A 57 1.39 9.33 11.35
CA ILE A 57 0.41 8.46 12.02
C ILE A 57 -0.66 8.02 11.03
N ALA A 58 -1.21 8.94 10.23
CA ALA A 58 -2.18 8.63 9.19
C ALA A 58 -1.63 7.59 8.19
N LEU A 59 -0.39 7.75 7.73
CA LEU A 59 0.27 6.80 6.84
C LEU A 59 0.41 5.41 7.47
N VAL A 60 0.86 5.34 8.72
CA VAL A 60 1.02 4.07 9.45
C VAL A 60 -0.33 3.40 9.67
N PHE A 61 -1.37 4.15 10.03
CA PHE A 61 -2.72 3.63 10.21
C PHE A 61 -3.29 3.12 8.89
N LEU A 62 -3.12 3.87 7.80
CA LEU A 62 -3.55 3.47 6.45
C LEU A 62 -2.90 2.13 6.05
N ALA A 63 -1.58 2.03 6.20
CA ALA A 63 -0.83 0.81 5.90
C ALA A 63 -1.28 -0.38 6.78
N THR A 64 -1.53 -0.12 8.07
CA THR A 64 -2.02 -1.12 9.03
C THR A 64 -3.37 -1.69 8.62
N ILE A 65 -4.32 -0.82 8.30
CA ILE A 65 -5.67 -1.19 7.89
C ILE A 65 -5.63 -1.95 6.56
N TRP A 66 -4.83 -1.47 5.60
CA TRP A 66 -4.72 -2.09 4.28
C TRP A 66 -3.93 -3.41 4.29
N ASN A 67 -3.18 -3.71 5.35
CA ASN A 67 -2.55 -5.02 5.53
C ASN A 67 -3.57 -6.13 5.90
N MET A 68 -4.82 -5.76 6.20
CA MET A 68 -5.82 -6.74 6.59
C MET A 68 -6.24 -7.63 5.41
N PRO A 69 -6.38 -8.96 5.61
CA PRO A 69 -6.84 -9.86 4.57
C PRO A 69 -8.20 -9.45 4.01
N ASN A 70 -8.33 -9.42 2.68
CA ASN A 70 -9.55 -9.06 1.95
C ASN A 70 -10.08 -7.65 2.24
N TYR A 71 -9.24 -6.77 2.80
CA TYR A 71 -9.61 -5.40 3.06
C TYR A 71 -9.12 -4.50 1.91
N ARG A 72 -10.03 -3.68 1.38
CA ARG A 72 -9.73 -2.86 0.20
C ARG A 72 -9.05 -1.54 0.60
N TRP A 73 -8.26 -0.99 -0.31
CA TRP A 73 -7.57 0.29 -0.12
C TRP A 73 -8.54 1.43 0.21
N GLU A 74 -9.70 1.46 -0.44
CA GLU A 74 -10.73 2.50 -0.25
C GLU A 74 -11.28 2.52 1.17
N ASN A 75 -11.41 1.35 1.82
CA ASN A 75 -11.83 1.29 3.22
C ASN A 75 -10.77 1.90 4.14
N SER A 76 -9.50 1.66 3.84
CA SER A 76 -8.38 2.23 4.60
C SER A 76 -8.33 3.74 4.47
N VAL A 77 -8.38 4.25 3.24
CA VAL A 77 -8.41 5.69 2.95
C VAL A 77 -9.63 6.35 3.57
N GLY A 78 -10.82 5.76 3.39
CA GLY A 78 -12.06 6.31 3.94
C GLY A 78 -12.01 6.43 5.45
N LEU A 79 -11.53 5.40 6.16
CA LEU A 79 -11.43 5.46 7.61
C LEU A 79 -10.40 6.51 8.05
N VAL A 80 -9.20 6.51 7.46
CA VAL A 80 -8.15 7.48 7.80
C VAL A 80 -8.62 8.91 7.55
N ALA A 81 -9.38 9.17 6.48
CA ALA A 81 -9.98 10.46 6.20
C ALA A 81 -10.91 10.93 7.33
N VAL A 82 -11.81 10.06 7.80
CA VAL A 82 -12.70 10.37 8.92
C VAL A 82 -11.91 10.63 10.21
N LEU A 83 -10.93 9.78 10.52
CA LEU A 83 -10.07 9.96 11.70
C LEU A 83 -9.30 11.28 11.62
N TYR A 84 -8.84 11.67 10.42
CA TYR A 84 -8.14 12.92 10.20
C TYR A 84 -9.02 14.13 10.51
N LYS A 85 -10.24 14.15 9.95
CA LYS A 85 -11.23 15.24 10.13
C LYS A 85 -11.71 15.39 11.56
N LYS A 86 -12.04 14.27 12.21
CA LYS A 86 -12.47 14.27 13.62
C LYS A 86 -11.32 14.51 14.60
N ASN A 87 -10.10 14.75 14.09
CA ASN A 87 -8.89 14.91 14.91
C ASN A 87 -8.66 13.74 15.87
N LEU A 88 -8.88 12.52 15.38
CA LEU A 88 -8.72 11.27 16.11
C LEU A 88 -7.38 10.60 15.82
N LEU A 89 -6.48 11.18 15.02
CA LEU A 89 -5.14 10.65 14.78
C LEU A 89 -4.18 11.03 15.92
N ASP A 90 -4.40 10.42 17.08
CA ASP A 90 -3.75 10.72 18.35
C ASP A 90 -3.33 9.40 19.01
N ILE A 91 -2.02 9.17 19.09
CA ILE A 91 -1.46 7.90 19.56
C ILE A 91 -1.79 7.63 21.03
N GLU A 92 -1.80 8.65 21.88
CA GLU A 92 -2.11 8.48 23.30
C GLU A 92 -3.54 7.96 23.45
N LYS A 93 -4.50 8.54 22.73
CA LYS A 93 -5.88 8.04 22.74
C LYS A 93 -6.00 6.62 22.19
N TRP A 94 -5.39 6.33 21.05
CA TRP A 94 -5.47 4.99 20.44
C TRP A 94 -4.77 3.91 21.26
N SER A 95 -3.78 4.26 22.09
CA SER A 95 -3.17 3.34 23.06
C SER A 95 -4.09 2.97 24.23
N SER A 96 -5.25 3.64 24.38
CA SER A 96 -6.23 3.33 25.41
C SER A 96 -7.34 2.41 24.91
N GLN A 97 -7.55 1.30 25.62
CA GLN A 97 -8.65 0.37 25.33
C GLN A 97 -10.03 1.03 25.56
N SER A 98 -10.15 1.88 26.59
CA SER A 98 -11.42 2.56 26.90
C SER A 98 -11.81 3.56 25.81
N PHE A 99 -10.83 4.20 25.17
CA PHE A 99 -11.09 5.07 24.03
C PHE A 99 -11.72 4.28 22.88
N ILE A 100 -11.17 3.11 22.54
CA ILE A 100 -11.70 2.25 21.46
C ILE A 100 -13.13 1.78 21.75
N GLU A 101 -13.43 1.50 23.01
CA GLU A 101 -14.76 1.10 23.46
C GLU A 101 -15.75 2.27 23.43
N SER A 102 -15.27 3.50 23.63
CA SER A 102 -16.09 4.71 23.57
C SER A 102 -16.43 5.18 22.15
N LEU A 103 -15.70 4.73 21.13
CA LEU A 103 -15.93 5.13 19.74
C LEU A 103 -17.27 4.61 19.22
N ASP A 104 -18.11 5.51 18.68
CA ASP A 104 -19.26 5.12 17.87
C ASP A 104 -18.80 4.65 16.48
N LYS A 105 -18.65 3.34 16.36
CA LYS A 105 -18.16 2.67 15.15
C LYS A 105 -19.14 2.80 13.99
N ASN A 106 -20.44 2.91 14.27
CA ASN A 106 -21.48 3.06 13.24
C ASN A 106 -21.47 4.47 12.68
N GLU A 107 -21.27 5.48 13.53
CA GLU A 107 -21.04 6.85 13.09
C GLU A 107 -19.81 6.94 12.16
N LEU A 108 -18.68 6.34 12.55
CA LEU A 108 -17.48 6.33 11.70
C LEU A 108 -17.75 5.71 10.32
N VAL A 109 -18.42 4.56 10.26
CA VAL A 109 -18.81 3.94 8.97
C VAL A 109 -19.74 4.85 8.16
N ARG A 110 -20.72 5.49 8.79
CA ARG A 110 -21.63 6.41 8.11
C ARG A 110 -20.87 7.59 7.51
N GLU A 111 -19.92 8.16 8.25
CA GLU A 111 -19.09 9.25 7.74
C GLU A 111 -18.17 8.83 6.61
N MET A 112 -17.57 7.64 6.69
CA MET A 112 -16.77 7.08 5.59
C MET A 112 -17.57 7.03 4.28
N ASN A 113 -18.83 6.57 4.35
CA ASN A 113 -19.73 6.49 3.19
C ASN A 113 -20.25 7.87 2.73
N ASN A 114 -20.12 8.91 3.56
CA ASN A 114 -20.49 10.28 3.21
C ASN A 114 -19.35 11.08 2.58
N LEU A 115 -18.12 10.55 2.56
CA LEU A 115 -16.97 11.21 1.92
C LEU A 115 -17.20 11.45 0.44
N GLY A 116 -16.60 12.54 -0.06
CA GLY A 116 -16.73 12.99 -1.45
C GLY A 116 -15.60 12.47 -2.30
N SER A 117 -15.82 11.39 -3.04
CA SER A 117 -14.85 10.95 -4.02
C SER A 117 -15.51 10.12 -5.10
N GLU A 118 -15.27 10.49 -6.36
CA GLU A 118 -15.55 9.63 -7.53
C GLU A 118 -14.81 8.29 -7.39
N LEU A 119 -13.67 8.25 -6.70
CA LEU A 119 -12.84 7.03 -6.57
C LEU A 119 -13.20 6.12 -5.39
N LEU A 120 -13.72 6.68 -4.28
CA LEU A 120 -14.08 5.86 -3.10
C LEU A 120 -15.50 5.29 -3.20
N GLY A 121 -16.42 5.98 -3.89
CA GLY A 121 -17.84 5.63 -3.96
C GLY A 121 -18.20 4.59 -5.03
N ASP A 122 -17.43 4.50 -6.11
CA ASP A 122 -17.77 3.65 -7.27
C ASP A 122 -17.65 2.14 -7.02
N ARG A 123 -17.08 1.71 -5.88
CA ARG A 123 -16.81 0.30 -5.56
C ARG A 123 -17.75 -0.31 -4.50
N GLY A 124 -18.82 0.41 -4.14
CA GLY A 124 -19.83 0.01 -3.15
C GLY A 124 -19.60 0.57 -1.75
N ASN A 125 -20.45 0.17 -0.79
CA ASN A 125 -20.40 0.69 0.59
C ASN A 125 -19.09 0.32 1.29
N LEU A 126 -18.45 1.31 1.91
CA LEU A 126 -17.29 1.12 2.77
C LEU A 126 -17.73 0.54 4.12
N TYR A 127 -16.87 -0.29 4.72
CA TYR A 127 -17.16 -0.96 5.99
C TYR A 127 -15.91 -1.04 6.88
N ILE A 128 -16.11 -1.14 8.19
CA ILE A 128 -15.04 -1.37 9.17
C ILE A 128 -15.15 -2.80 9.69
N LYS A 129 -14.11 -3.62 9.52
CA LYS A 129 -14.09 -4.96 10.13
C LYS A 129 -13.96 -4.81 11.65
N GLY A 130 -15.00 -5.19 12.38
CA GLY A 130 -15.01 -5.24 13.85
C GLY A 130 -14.38 -6.49 14.45
N GLY A 131 -14.48 -6.63 15.77
CA GLY A 131 -14.05 -7.82 16.53
C GLY A 131 -12.60 -7.78 17.03
N LYS A 132 -12.18 -8.88 17.68
CA LYS A 132 -10.87 -9.02 18.36
C LYS A 132 -9.67 -9.00 17.40
N ASP A 133 -9.87 -9.23 16.11
CA ASP A 133 -8.82 -9.14 15.07
C ASP A 133 -9.10 -8.02 14.04
N GLY A 134 -10.08 -7.16 14.36
CA GLY A 134 -10.58 -6.09 13.51
C GLY A 134 -9.67 -4.87 13.44
N VAL A 135 -10.15 -3.84 12.75
CA VAL A 135 -9.41 -2.61 12.47
C VAL A 135 -8.92 -1.94 13.74
N PHE A 136 -9.83 -1.66 14.69
CA PHE A 136 -9.49 -0.88 15.88
C PHE A 136 -8.51 -1.59 16.81
N GLN A 137 -8.59 -2.92 16.92
CA GLN A 137 -7.61 -3.67 17.71
C GLN A 137 -6.20 -3.55 17.11
N ARG A 138 -6.09 -3.52 15.77
CA ARG A 138 -4.79 -3.36 15.09
C ARG A 138 -4.23 -1.96 15.28
N LEU A 139 -5.07 -0.94 15.12
CA LEU A 139 -4.69 0.45 15.35
C LEU A 139 -4.25 0.68 16.79
N HIS A 140 -4.93 0.06 17.76
CA HIS A 140 -4.55 0.07 19.16
C HIS A 140 -3.16 -0.50 19.43
N ILE A 141 -2.87 -1.70 18.88
CA ILE A 141 -1.56 -2.32 19.03
C ILE A 141 -0.48 -1.43 18.41
N VAL A 142 -0.73 -0.89 17.21
CA VAL A 142 0.19 0.03 16.55
C VAL A 142 0.43 1.30 17.38
N ALA A 143 -0.61 1.86 17.98
CA ALA A 143 -0.50 3.04 18.82
C ALA A 143 0.27 2.76 20.13
N ARG A 144 -0.01 1.64 20.80
CA ARG A 144 0.73 1.23 22.01
C ARG A 144 2.22 1.03 21.73
N GLU A 145 2.56 0.54 20.55
CA GLU A 145 3.93 0.29 20.13
C GLU A 145 4.52 1.42 19.26
N TYR A 146 3.90 2.61 19.28
CA TYR A 146 4.30 3.69 18.38
C TYR A 146 5.73 4.17 18.63
N ASP A 147 6.22 4.20 19.87
CA ASP A 147 7.62 4.56 20.16
C ASP A 147 8.61 3.63 19.46
N PHE A 148 8.31 2.33 19.40
CA PHE A 148 9.12 1.37 18.64
C PHE A 148 9.09 1.68 17.13
N LEU A 149 7.93 2.10 16.60
CA LEU A 149 7.81 2.53 15.21
C LEU A 149 8.57 3.84 14.95
N LYS A 150 8.52 4.79 15.88
CA LYS A 150 9.27 6.05 15.83
C LYS A 150 10.77 5.81 15.76
N GLU A 151 11.30 4.94 16.61
CA GLU A 151 12.70 4.53 16.59
C GLU A 151 13.05 3.82 15.28
N THR A 152 12.22 2.85 14.87
CA THR A 152 12.50 2.01 13.69
C THR A 152 12.47 2.79 12.38
N LEU A 153 11.53 3.73 12.22
CA LEU A 153 11.36 4.57 11.03
C LEU A 153 12.10 5.91 11.15
N LEU A 154 12.79 6.17 12.27
CA LEU A 154 13.50 7.42 12.55
C LEU A 154 12.59 8.65 12.43
N ILE A 155 11.36 8.55 12.94
CA ILE A 155 10.31 9.58 12.80
C ILE A 155 10.75 10.94 13.36
N ASP A 156 11.43 10.95 14.51
CA ASP A 156 11.86 12.22 15.11
C ASP A 156 12.90 12.96 14.25
N GLU A 157 13.72 12.24 13.48
CA GLU A 157 14.64 12.86 12.52
C GLU A 157 13.88 13.46 11.33
N ILE A 158 12.87 12.77 10.83
CA ILE A 158 11.97 13.28 9.79
C ILE A 158 11.29 14.58 10.25
N LEU A 159 10.77 14.60 11.48
CA LEU A 159 10.08 15.76 12.05
C LEU A 159 11.00 16.96 12.31
N LYS A 160 12.31 16.71 12.54
CA LYS A 160 13.35 17.77 12.59
C LYS A 160 13.73 18.29 11.20
N GLY A 161 13.23 17.70 10.12
CA GLY A 161 13.55 18.06 8.74
C GLY A 161 14.75 17.32 8.16
N ASN A 162 15.29 16.32 8.86
CA ASN A 162 16.36 15.47 8.35
C ASN A 162 15.79 14.40 7.40
N VAL A 163 16.66 13.87 6.52
CA VAL A 163 16.33 12.76 5.62
C VAL A 163 17.16 11.55 6.04
N PRO A 164 16.73 10.79 7.05
CA PRO A 164 17.50 9.66 7.53
C PRO A 164 17.67 8.58 6.46
N GLN A 165 18.84 7.94 6.47
CA GLN A 165 19.15 6.82 5.59
C GLN A 165 18.69 5.51 6.24
N LEU A 166 17.89 4.74 5.52
CA LEU A 166 17.38 3.43 5.91
C LEU A 166 17.86 2.36 4.92
N ASP A 167 17.98 1.13 5.39
CA ASP A 167 18.39 -0.02 4.58
C ASP A 167 17.45 -1.22 4.78
N TYR A 168 17.77 -2.34 4.13
CA TYR A 168 16.96 -3.55 4.18
C TYR A 168 16.88 -4.19 5.59
N ASN A 169 17.77 -3.83 6.53
CA ASN A 169 17.74 -4.36 7.90
C ASN A 169 16.54 -3.83 8.70
N ILE A 170 15.77 -2.90 8.13
CA ILE A 170 14.52 -2.45 8.73
C ILE A 170 13.44 -3.54 8.69
N PHE A 171 13.41 -4.42 7.68
CA PHE A 171 12.30 -5.36 7.51
C PHE A 171 12.16 -6.40 8.62
N PRO A 172 13.23 -7.05 9.10
CA PRO A 172 13.14 -7.99 10.21
C PRO A 172 12.58 -7.35 11.49
N LYS A 173 12.78 -6.05 11.69
CA LYS A 173 12.25 -5.32 12.86
C LYS A 173 10.72 -5.32 12.92
N PHE A 174 10.03 -5.51 11.79
CA PHE A 174 8.57 -5.58 11.75
C PHE A 174 7.98 -6.98 11.94
N ASP A 175 8.82 -8.00 12.13
CA ASP A 175 8.44 -9.32 12.64
C ASP A 175 8.55 -9.38 14.18
N ASN A 176 8.32 -8.23 14.83
CA ASN A 176 8.43 -8.08 16.28
C ASN A 176 7.18 -8.63 16.99
N PRO A 177 7.33 -9.44 18.07
CA PRO A 177 6.20 -9.93 18.87
C PRO A 177 5.24 -8.84 19.38
N ARG A 178 5.73 -7.61 19.56
CA ARG A 178 4.94 -6.43 19.96
C ARG A 178 3.94 -6.00 18.89
N LEU A 179 4.26 -6.21 17.62
CA LEU A 179 3.44 -5.86 16.45
C LEU A 179 2.69 -7.08 15.88
N MET A 180 2.25 -7.98 16.75
CA MET A 180 1.50 -9.18 16.37
C MET A 180 0.05 -9.07 16.81
N ILE A 181 -0.85 -9.63 15.99
CA ILE A 181 -2.25 -9.82 16.34
C ILE A 181 -2.62 -11.29 16.29
N GLU A 182 -3.38 -11.71 17.29
CA GLU A 182 -3.97 -13.05 17.34
C GLU A 182 -5.21 -13.08 16.46
N VAL A 183 -5.23 -14.01 15.51
CA VAL A 183 -6.39 -14.25 14.64
C VAL A 183 -6.81 -15.71 14.77
N LYS A 184 -8.12 -15.97 14.66
CA LYS A 184 -8.63 -17.33 14.60
C LYS A 184 -8.30 -17.93 13.23
N GLY A 185 -7.51 -19.00 13.23
CA GLY A 185 -7.19 -19.81 12.07
C GLY A 185 -8.26 -20.87 11.78
N LYS A 186 -7.97 -21.74 10.81
CA LYS A 186 -8.79 -22.94 10.54
C LYS A 186 -8.81 -23.83 11.80
N ASN A 187 -9.95 -24.44 12.09
CA ASN A 187 -10.17 -25.32 13.26
C ASN A 187 -10.04 -24.65 14.64
N ASN A 188 -10.38 -23.35 14.76
CA ASN A 188 -10.31 -22.57 16.01
C ASN A 188 -8.92 -22.40 16.64
N ASN A 189 -7.84 -22.79 15.96
CA ASN A 189 -6.48 -22.52 16.43
C ASN A 189 -6.17 -21.02 16.39
N VAL A 190 -5.50 -20.50 17.41
CA VAL A 190 -5.02 -19.11 17.43
C VAL A 190 -3.70 -19.05 16.67
N ILE A 191 -3.63 -18.19 15.64
CA ILE A 191 -2.40 -17.91 14.90
C ILE A 191 -2.01 -16.44 15.11
N LYS A 192 -0.71 -16.19 15.29
CA LYS A 192 -0.17 -14.83 15.38
C LYS A 192 0.22 -14.34 14.00
N LYS A 193 -0.22 -13.14 13.64
CA LYS A 193 0.11 -12.50 12.37
C LYS A 193 0.73 -11.12 12.61
N PRO A 194 1.80 -10.77 11.88
CA PRO A 194 2.37 -9.43 11.97
C PRO A 194 1.38 -8.39 11.41
N ILE A 195 1.27 -7.26 12.08
CA ILE A 195 0.30 -6.21 11.74
C ILE A 195 0.77 -5.37 10.55
N LEU A 196 2.09 -5.16 10.40
CA LEU A 196 2.64 -4.26 9.40
C LEU A 196 3.61 -4.90 8.40
N ARG A 197 4.16 -6.09 8.67
CA ARG A 197 5.28 -6.71 7.93
C ARG A 197 5.22 -6.53 6.40
N VAL A 198 4.08 -6.84 5.78
CA VAL A 198 3.93 -6.81 4.32
C VAL A 198 3.72 -5.39 3.78
N LYS A 199 3.28 -4.42 4.58
CA LYS A 199 3.01 -3.04 4.14
C LYS A 199 4.11 -2.04 4.50
N VAL A 200 5.19 -2.49 5.16
CA VAL A 200 6.37 -1.65 5.46
C VAL A 200 7.00 -1.03 4.21
N PRO A 201 7.26 -1.79 3.11
CA PRO A 201 7.81 -1.17 1.90
C PRO A 201 6.95 -0.02 1.38
N LEU A 202 5.63 -0.08 1.57
CA LEU A 202 4.73 0.98 1.12
C LEU A 202 4.84 2.24 1.99
N ILE A 203 5.00 2.09 3.30
CA ILE A 203 5.31 3.24 4.18
C ILE A 203 6.62 3.90 3.73
N LEU A 204 7.65 3.09 3.48
CA LEU A 204 8.97 3.56 3.03
C LEU A 204 8.89 4.21 1.64
N ARG A 205 8.07 3.68 0.73
CA ARG A 205 7.79 4.26 -0.57
C ARG A 205 7.19 5.65 -0.45
N GLU A 206 6.13 5.80 0.35
CA GLU A 206 5.50 7.10 0.55
C GLU A 206 6.50 8.10 1.16
N LEU A 207 7.23 7.74 2.21
CA LEU A 207 8.21 8.64 2.80
C LEU A 207 9.33 9.01 1.82
N LYS A 208 9.82 8.06 1.01
CA LYS A 208 10.85 8.33 -0.02
C LYS A 208 10.36 9.30 -1.08
N CYS A 209 9.12 9.15 -1.58
CA CYS A 209 8.57 10.02 -2.63
C CYS A 209 8.50 11.49 -2.20
N TYR A 210 8.34 11.74 -0.89
CA TYR A 210 8.30 13.07 -0.31
C TYR A 210 9.68 13.53 0.20
N ASN A 211 10.75 12.83 -0.18
CA ASN A 211 12.13 13.06 0.25
C ASN A 211 12.26 13.11 1.79
N LYS A 212 11.57 12.22 2.50
CA LYS A 212 11.60 12.12 3.97
C LYS A 212 12.52 11.04 4.49
N VAL A 213 12.80 10.03 3.68
CA VAL A 213 13.79 9.00 4.00
C VAL A 213 14.58 8.69 2.74
N GLU A 214 15.86 8.36 2.91
CA GLU A 214 16.65 7.78 1.83
C GLU A 214 16.73 6.28 2.00
N ILE A 215 16.16 5.55 1.04
CA ILE A 215 16.21 4.09 0.96
C ILE A 215 16.23 3.68 -0.51
N SER A 216 16.92 2.59 -0.83
CA SER A 216 16.90 2.04 -2.19
C SER A 216 15.47 1.70 -2.62
N GLY A 217 15.07 2.11 -3.83
CA GLY A 217 13.73 1.86 -4.36
C GLY A 217 13.41 0.36 -4.49
N GLU A 218 14.43 -0.49 -4.54
CA GLU A 218 14.27 -1.94 -4.54
C GLU A 218 13.62 -2.49 -3.26
N TYR A 219 13.47 -1.66 -2.22
CA TYR A 219 12.86 -1.97 -0.92
C TYR A 219 11.51 -1.26 -0.71
N CYS A 220 10.93 -0.68 -1.76
CA CYS A 220 9.73 0.17 -1.66
C CYS A 220 8.47 -0.43 -2.30
N CYS A 221 8.49 -1.69 -2.75
CA CYS A 221 7.36 -2.27 -3.48
C CYS A 221 6.83 -3.55 -2.83
N VAL A 222 5.51 -3.74 -2.89
CA VAL A 222 4.83 -4.97 -2.41
C VAL A 222 3.81 -5.39 -3.47
N PRO A 223 4.22 -6.20 -4.46
CA PRO A 223 3.30 -6.65 -5.47
C PRO A 223 2.27 -7.61 -4.86
N ASP A 224 1.00 -7.32 -5.12
CA ASP A 224 -0.10 -8.20 -4.72
C ASP A 224 -0.21 -9.44 -5.64
N THR A 225 -1.19 -10.30 -5.37
CA THR A 225 -1.43 -11.50 -6.19
C THR A 225 -1.58 -11.17 -7.67
N LYS A 226 -2.28 -10.09 -8.00
CA LYS A 226 -2.62 -9.71 -9.37
C LYS A 226 -1.37 -9.22 -10.11
N VAL A 227 -0.54 -8.41 -9.46
CA VAL A 227 0.76 -7.98 -10.00
C VAL A 227 1.68 -9.18 -10.19
N LYS A 228 1.81 -10.08 -9.20
CA LYS A 228 2.64 -11.29 -9.33
C LYS A 228 2.16 -12.21 -10.48
N GLN A 229 0.85 -12.34 -10.67
CA GLN A 229 0.29 -13.08 -11.79
C GLN A 229 0.66 -12.44 -13.12
N MET A 230 0.48 -11.13 -13.25
CA MET A 230 0.86 -10.39 -14.46
C MET A 230 2.36 -10.53 -14.73
N MET A 231 3.19 -10.41 -13.69
CA MET A 231 4.63 -10.60 -13.80
C MET A 231 4.98 -11.98 -14.39
N LYS A 232 4.33 -13.04 -13.91
CA LYS A 232 4.51 -14.39 -14.43
C LYS A 232 4.04 -14.51 -15.89
N THR A 233 2.89 -13.92 -16.22
CA THR A 233 2.33 -13.93 -17.59
C THR A 233 3.26 -13.30 -18.61
N ILE A 234 3.93 -12.20 -18.26
CA ILE A 234 4.83 -11.47 -19.16
C ILE A 234 6.28 -11.97 -19.13
N GLY A 235 6.55 -13.08 -18.44
CA GLY A 235 7.84 -13.78 -18.49
C GLY A 235 8.84 -13.45 -17.37
N TYR A 236 8.46 -12.66 -16.35
CA TYR A 236 9.26 -12.54 -15.14
C TYR A 236 9.19 -13.79 -14.27
N ASN A 237 10.13 -13.93 -13.34
CA ASN A 237 10.18 -15.03 -12.36
C ASN A 237 9.88 -14.53 -10.93
N PRO A 238 8.62 -14.18 -10.61
CA PRO A 238 8.25 -13.73 -9.28
C PRO A 238 8.17 -14.89 -8.28
N CYS A 239 8.52 -14.61 -7.02
CA CYS A 239 8.17 -15.45 -5.88
C CYS A 239 6.68 -15.28 -5.55
N LEU A 240 5.92 -16.37 -5.50
CA LEU A 240 4.49 -16.31 -5.24
C LEU A 240 4.16 -16.19 -3.74
N ASP A 241 5.10 -16.54 -2.87
CA ASP A 241 4.96 -16.45 -1.41
C ASP A 241 4.93 -15.01 -0.88
N TYR A 242 4.48 -14.84 0.36
CA TYR A 242 4.23 -13.55 1.02
C TYR A 242 5.14 -13.27 2.22
N ASP A 243 6.21 -14.05 2.38
CA ASP A 243 7.25 -13.74 3.35
C ASP A 243 8.11 -12.54 2.89
N THR A 244 8.89 -11.99 3.82
CA THR A 244 9.75 -10.81 3.59
C THR A 244 10.72 -11.02 2.44
N SER A 245 11.37 -12.18 2.36
CA SER A 245 12.38 -12.47 1.34
C SER A 245 11.74 -12.50 -0.05
N SER A 246 10.57 -13.14 -0.16
CA SER A 246 9.78 -13.15 -1.39
C SER A 246 9.29 -11.75 -1.81
N VAL A 247 8.85 -10.93 -0.85
CA VAL A 247 8.45 -9.54 -1.11
C VAL A 247 9.63 -8.72 -1.63
N ILE A 248 10.79 -8.79 -0.96
CA ILE A 248 12.01 -8.08 -1.39
C ILE A 248 12.48 -8.56 -2.76
N HIS A 249 12.48 -9.88 -3.01
CA HIS A 249 12.84 -10.44 -4.32
C HIS A 249 11.99 -9.86 -5.45
N ASN A 250 10.68 -9.85 -5.28
CA ASN A 250 9.78 -9.29 -6.29
C ASN A 250 9.95 -7.77 -6.44
N SER A 251 10.14 -7.06 -5.33
CA SER A 251 10.40 -5.62 -5.33
C SER A 251 11.67 -5.27 -6.11
N LYS A 252 12.74 -6.08 -5.99
CA LYS A 252 13.97 -5.96 -6.79
C LYS A 252 13.74 -6.15 -8.28
N ILE A 253 12.96 -7.18 -8.66
CA ILE A 253 12.59 -7.39 -10.08
C ILE A 253 11.83 -6.17 -10.60
N ILE A 254 10.81 -5.73 -9.87
CA ILE A 254 9.98 -4.60 -10.28
C ILE A 254 10.82 -3.35 -10.41
N TYR A 255 11.64 -3.00 -9.42
CA TYR A 255 12.48 -1.80 -9.48
C TYR A 255 13.50 -1.86 -10.62
N LYS A 256 14.06 -3.03 -10.92
CA LYS A 256 14.99 -3.22 -12.05
C LYS A 256 14.36 -2.83 -13.40
N TYR A 257 13.09 -3.16 -13.60
CA TYR A 257 12.43 -3.02 -14.91
C TYR A 257 11.47 -1.83 -15.00
N PHE A 258 10.92 -1.39 -13.87
CA PHE A 258 9.95 -0.31 -13.77
C PHE A 258 10.45 0.90 -12.97
N GLY A 259 11.64 0.84 -12.36
CA GLY A 259 12.24 1.98 -11.67
C GLY A 259 11.33 2.61 -10.61
N SER A 260 11.23 3.94 -10.62
CA SER A 260 10.41 4.74 -9.71
C SER A 260 8.89 4.57 -9.91
N TYR A 261 8.44 3.86 -10.94
CA TYR A 261 7.01 3.56 -11.12
C TYR A 261 6.53 2.39 -10.25
N TYR A 262 7.47 1.58 -9.74
CA TYR A 262 7.18 0.40 -8.92
C TYR A 262 6.17 -0.56 -9.59
N ASP A 263 5.22 -1.10 -8.83
CA ASP A 263 4.22 -2.06 -9.29
C ASP A 263 3.03 -1.44 -10.02
N LEU A 264 2.90 -0.12 -10.04
CA LEU A 264 1.70 0.55 -10.56
C LEU A 264 1.45 0.31 -12.06
N PRO A 265 2.46 0.41 -12.96
CA PRO A 265 2.24 0.10 -14.38
C PRO A 265 1.71 -1.33 -14.58
N LEU A 266 2.24 -2.30 -13.83
CA LEU A 266 1.77 -3.68 -13.90
C LEU A 266 0.36 -3.84 -13.36
N PHE A 267 0.02 -3.11 -12.29
CA PHE A 267 -1.31 -3.12 -11.70
C PHE A 267 -2.36 -2.59 -12.68
N ASP A 268 -2.12 -1.42 -13.27
CA ASP A 268 -3.05 -0.76 -14.19
C ASP A 268 -3.17 -1.53 -15.51
N PHE A 269 -2.04 -2.02 -16.03
CA PHE A 269 -2.04 -2.86 -17.23
C PHE A 269 -2.86 -4.14 -17.03
N SER A 270 -2.74 -4.77 -15.86
CA SER A 270 -3.51 -5.97 -15.51
C SER A 270 -5.02 -5.72 -15.37
N ASP A 271 -5.43 -4.53 -14.91
CA ASP A 271 -6.85 -4.14 -14.94
C ASP A 271 -7.34 -3.93 -16.36
N LYS A 272 -6.54 -3.27 -17.21
CA LYS A 272 -6.86 -3.06 -18.63
C LYS A 272 -7.04 -4.39 -19.36
N CYS A 273 -6.08 -5.29 -19.25
CA CYS A 273 -6.16 -6.63 -19.83
C CYS A 273 -7.40 -7.40 -19.34
N SER A 274 -7.73 -7.30 -18.05
CA SER A 274 -8.87 -8.02 -17.47
C SER A 274 -10.22 -7.52 -18.01
N LYS A 275 -10.35 -6.22 -18.26
CA LYS A 275 -11.55 -5.61 -18.88
C LYS A 275 -11.69 -5.98 -20.36
N GLU A 276 -10.58 -6.26 -21.03
CA GLU A 276 -10.54 -6.63 -22.44
C GLU A 276 -10.69 -8.14 -22.70
N LYS A 277 -10.76 -8.99 -21.66
CA LYS A 277 -10.92 -10.46 -21.80
C LYS A 277 -12.14 -10.91 -22.62
N SER A 278 -13.14 -10.06 -22.81
CA SER A 278 -14.31 -10.31 -23.65
C SER A 278 -14.07 -10.03 -25.14
N LYS A 279 -12.92 -9.46 -25.51
CA LYS A 279 -12.49 -9.21 -26.88
C LYS A 279 -11.29 -10.12 -27.19
N GLU A 280 -11.18 -10.58 -28.43
CA GLU A 280 -9.95 -11.27 -28.87
C GLU A 280 -8.77 -10.31 -28.72
N CYS A 281 -7.78 -10.71 -27.90
CA CYS A 281 -6.55 -9.96 -27.75
C CYS A 281 -5.75 -10.08 -29.05
N ASP A 282 -5.46 -8.94 -29.69
CA ASP A 282 -4.68 -8.87 -30.92
C ASP A 282 -3.67 -7.73 -30.87
N ASN A 283 -2.85 -7.60 -31.91
CA ASN A 283 -1.84 -6.56 -32.04
C ASN A 283 -2.40 -5.13 -32.20
N ARG A 284 -3.71 -4.97 -32.39
CA ARG A 284 -4.36 -3.65 -32.48
C ARG A 284 -4.79 -3.14 -31.12
N ASN A 285 -5.12 -4.05 -30.21
CA ASN A 285 -5.70 -3.71 -28.91
C ASN A 285 -4.74 -3.93 -27.72
N CYS A 286 -3.58 -4.59 -27.91
CA CYS A 286 -2.61 -4.84 -26.85
C CYS A 286 -1.18 -4.48 -27.28
N ALA A 287 -0.57 -3.50 -26.60
CA ALA A 287 0.76 -2.98 -26.98
C ALA A 287 1.89 -4.00 -26.85
N ILE A 288 1.70 -5.02 -26.01
CA ILE A 288 2.69 -6.09 -25.80
C ILE A 288 2.29 -7.42 -26.43
N PHE A 289 1.25 -7.47 -27.27
CA PHE A 289 0.73 -8.70 -27.87
C PHE A 289 1.84 -9.53 -28.53
N ASN A 290 2.69 -8.87 -29.33
CA ASN A 290 3.79 -9.52 -30.06
C ASN A 290 4.86 -10.14 -29.15
N TYR A 291 4.93 -9.73 -27.88
CA TYR A 291 5.82 -10.32 -26.88
C TYR A 291 5.11 -11.47 -26.17
N CYS A 292 3.89 -11.25 -25.67
CA CYS A 292 3.11 -12.30 -25.00
C CYS A 292 2.83 -13.51 -25.90
N ALA A 293 2.58 -13.30 -27.20
CA ALA A 293 2.33 -14.39 -28.16
C ALA A 293 3.56 -15.28 -28.41
N LYS A 294 4.76 -14.88 -27.95
CA LYS A 294 6.02 -15.60 -28.16
C LYS A 294 6.55 -16.27 -26.88
N LEU A 295 5.84 -16.10 -25.76
CA LEU A 295 6.13 -16.72 -24.46
C LEU A 295 5.54 -18.13 -24.40
#